data_AF-A0A7V5FN14-F1
#
_entry.id   AF-A0A7V5FN14-F1
#
_cell.length_a   1.000
_cell.length_b   1.000
_cell.length_c   1.000
_cell.angle_alpha   90.00
_cell.angle_beta   90.00
_cell.angle_gamma   90.00
#
_symmetry.space_group_name_H-M   'P 1'
#
loop_
_entity.id
_entity.type
_entity.pdbx_description
1 polymer ?
#
loop_
_entity_poly.entity_id
_entity_poly.type
_entity_poly.pdbx_seq_one_letter_code
_entity_poly.pdbx_strand_id
1 'polypeptide(L)'
;MNNKSRIVLFILMVFLWAALTWDLSWQNLLTGVLVSMFIAWITGDLFTPNPHKFLRAGCYVWFCWYLLVLFFEMCKAGALTVYRVLRPTGPERTGIVKIRTTLKNETALTFLANSLLLGQEAVAVDVDREGSSLTLHCFDTEAGRDNGALVQSVRKFEHLLGRVFE
;
A
#
# COMPACT_ATOMS: atom_id res chain seq x y z
N MET A 1 26.05 1.36 5.74
CA MET A 1 25.24 1.35 6.98
C MET A 1 24.53 2.67 7.12
N ASN A 2 23.20 2.68 6.96
CA ASN A 2 22.42 3.92 6.90
C ASN A 2 21.85 4.22 8.30
N ASN A 3 22.66 4.85 9.16
CA ASN A 3 22.31 5.09 10.58
C ASN A 3 20.97 5.83 10.77
N LYS A 4 20.56 6.60 9.76
CA LYS A 4 19.28 7.33 9.73
C LYS A 4 18.07 6.39 9.71
N SER A 5 18.15 5.25 9.00
CA SER A 5 17.06 4.25 8.95
C SER A 5 16.81 3.64 10.33
N ARG A 6 17.88 3.30 11.05
CA ARG A 6 17.82 2.72 12.40
C ARG A 6 17.18 3.68 13.41
N ILE A 7 17.52 4.96 13.34
CA ILE A 7 16.95 5.99 14.23
C ILE A 7 15.45 6.19 13.96
N VAL A 8 15.04 6.26 12.69
CA VAL A 8 13.62 6.39 12.32
C VAL A 8 12.83 5.15 12.79
N LEU A 9 13.37 3.95 12.54
CA LEU A 9 12.75 2.70 13.00
C LEU A 9 12.64 2.65 14.53
N PHE A 10 13.68 3.08 15.25
CA PHE A 10 13.66 3.14 16.71
C PHE A 10 12.56 4.05 17.23
N ILE A 11 12.46 5.29 16.73
CA ILE A 11 11.42 6.25 17.14
C ILE A 11 10.04 5.68 16.82
N LEU A 12 9.86 5.09 15.64
CA LEU A 12 8.60 4.46 15.23
C LEU A 12 8.22 3.30 16.16
N MET A 13 9.17 2.45 16.53
CA MET A 13 8.93 1.30 17.40
C MET A 13 8.62 1.71 18.84
N VAL A 14 9.28 2.74 19.37
CA VAL A 14 8.95 3.29 20.70
C VAL A 14 7.55 3.86 20.70
N PHE A 15 7.18 4.61 19.65
CA PHE A 15 5.82 5.13 19.50
C PHE A 15 4.79 4.00 19.38
N LEU A 16 5.08 2.98 18.57
CA LEU A 16 4.22 1.82 18.40
C LEU A 16 4.05 1.04 19.71
N TRP A 17 5.12 0.87 20.49
CA TRP A 17 5.08 0.22 21.81
C TRP A 17 4.17 0.98 22.78
N ALA A 18 4.33 2.30 22.85
CA ALA A 18 3.51 3.16 23.70
C ALA A 18 2.03 3.12 23.27
N ALA A 19 1.75 3.17 21.96
CA ALA A 19 0.41 3.07 21.43
C ALA A 19 -0.24 1.69 21.67
N LEU A 20 0.54 0.61 21.58
CA LEU A 20 0.07 -0.76 21.80
C LEU A 20 -0.27 -1.04 23.26
N THR A 21 0.59 -0.58 24.17
CA THR A 21 0.42 -0.89 25.60
C THR A 21 -0.54 0.06 26.29
N TRP A 22 -0.65 1.30 25.79
CA TRP A 22 -1.45 2.40 26.37
C TRP A 22 -1.14 2.73 27.85
N ASP A 23 -0.14 2.08 28.43
CA ASP A 23 0.38 2.31 29.78
C ASP A 23 1.70 3.09 29.72
N LEU A 24 1.72 4.28 30.32
CA LEU A 24 2.90 5.14 30.42
C LEU A 24 3.66 4.96 31.75
N SER A 25 3.51 3.82 32.43
CA SER A 25 4.35 3.50 33.57
C SER A 25 5.84 3.52 33.20
N TRP A 26 6.69 3.98 34.13
CA TRP A 26 8.12 4.12 33.91
C TRP A 26 8.79 2.80 33.50
N GLN A 27 8.36 1.69 34.11
CA GLN A 27 8.87 0.35 33.82
C GLN A 27 8.51 -0.09 32.40
N ASN A 28 7.29 0.20 31.96
CA ASN A 28 6.83 -0.16 30.62
C ASN A 28 7.53 0.67 29.53
N LEU A 29 7.70 1.98 29.75
CA LEU A 29 8.45 2.85 28.84
C LEU A 29 9.91 2.41 28.69
N LEU A 30 10.58 2.09 29.80
CA LEU A 30 11.96 1.63 29.77
C LEU A 30 12.11 0.32 29.00
N THR A 31 11.18 -0.63 29.23
CA THR A 31 11.13 -1.90 28.49
C THR A 31 10.90 -1.66 27.01
N GLY A 32 9.96 -0.79 26.65
CA GLY A 32 9.68 -0.42 25.27
C GLY A 32 10.88 0.19 24.56
N VAL A 33 11.63 1.06 25.24
CA VAL A 33 12.87 1.64 24.70
C VAL A 33 13.93 0.55 24.44
N LEU A 34 14.18 -0.34 25.40
CA LEU A 34 15.17 -1.40 25.25
C LEU A 34 14.81 -2.37 24.12
N VAL A 35 13.56 -2.81 24.06
CA VAL A 35 13.06 -3.70 23.01
C VAL A 35 13.13 -3.02 21.64
N SER A 36 12.68 -1.76 21.54
CA SER A 36 12.72 -0.99 20.29
C SER A 36 14.16 -0.78 19.81
N MET A 37 15.10 -0.54 20.73
CA MET A 37 16.52 -0.40 20.39
C MET A 37 17.10 -1.70 19.83
N PHE A 38 16.77 -2.83 20.47
CA PHE A 38 17.20 -4.15 20.01
C PHE A 38 16.65 -4.49 18.61
N ILE A 39 15.36 -4.26 18.39
CA ILE A 39 14.71 -4.46 17.08
C ILE A 39 15.32 -3.54 16.03
N ALA A 40 15.53 -2.25 16.36
CA ALA A 40 16.11 -1.29 15.43
C ALA A 40 17.56 -1.63 15.05
N TRP A 41 18.31 -2.24 15.97
CA TRP A 41 19.67 -2.69 15.72
C TRP A 41 19.73 -3.88 14.77
N ILE A 42 18.83 -4.86 14.93
CA ILE A 42 18.77 -6.05 14.07
C ILE A 42 18.18 -5.73 12.69
N THR A 43 17.05 -5.02 12.67
CA THR A 43 16.20 -4.90 11.46
C THR A 43 16.31 -3.55 10.77
N GLY A 44 17.04 -2.58 11.34
CA GLY A 44 17.06 -1.22 10.80
C GLY A 44 17.73 -1.06 9.44
N ASP A 45 18.50 -2.06 8.99
CA ASP A 45 19.04 -2.09 7.63
C ASP A 45 18.03 -2.62 6.59
N LEU A 46 17.00 -3.36 7.02
CA LEU A 46 15.92 -3.87 6.15
C LEU A 46 14.77 -2.87 5.96
N PHE A 47 14.66 -1.87 6.84
CA PHE A 47 13.42 -1.09 6.95
C PHE A 47 13.12 -0.19 5.75
N THR A 48 14.07 0.60 5.26
CA THR A 48 13.84 1.42 4.07
C THR A 48 15.17 1.80 3.38
N PRO A 49 15.29 1.60 2.06
CA PRO A 49 16.47 2.05 1.31
C PRO A 49 16.61 3.59 1.28
N ASN A 50 15.51 4.34 1.41
CA ASN A 50 15.45 5.80 1.36
C ASN A 50 14.75 6.43 2.59
N PRO A 51 15.40 6.49 3.77
CA PRO A 51 14.80 7.05 5.00
C PRO A 51 14.51 8.56 4.90
N HIS A 52 15.10 9.27 3.95
CA HIS A 52 14.89 10.71 3.77
C HIS A 52 13.49 11.09 3.27
N LYS A 53 12.77 10.20 2.58
CA LYS A 53 11.42 10.52 2.06
C LYS A 53 10.36 10.56 3.17
N PHE A 54 10.53 9.76 4.23
CA PHE A 54 9.65 9.80 5.41
C PHE A 54 9.73 11.11 6.19
N LEU A 55 10.73 11.97 5.99
CA LEU A 55 10.86 13.24 6.71
C LEU A 55 10.15 14.42 6.01
N ARG A 56 9.57 14.21 4.84
CA ARG A 56 8.92 15.27 4.07
C ARG A 56 7.46 15.40 4.49
N ALA A 57 7.14 16.41 5.31
CA ALA A 57 5.80 16.65 5.88
C ALA A 57 4.66 16.64 4.82
N GLY A 58 4.94 17.13 3.61
CA GLY A 58 3.97 17.12 2.50
C GLY A 58 3.56 15.72 2.01
N CYS A 59 4.41 14.70 2.17
CA CYS A 59 4.08 13.32 1.80
C CYS A 59 2.98 12.75 2.71
N TYR A 60 2.95 13.13 3.98
CA TYR A 60 1.92 12.65 4.93
C TYR A 60 0.53 13.16 4.58
N VAL A 61 0.40 14.41 4.10
CA VAL A 61 -0.91 14.95 3.67
C VAL A 61 -1.45 14.16 2.47
N TRP A 62 -0.60 13.93 1.47
CA TRP A 62 -0.97 13.10 0.30
C TRP A 62 -1.24 11.65 0.68
N PHE A 63 -0.50 11.10 1.64
CA PHE A 63 -0.71 9.74 2.14
C PHE A 63 -2.04 9.62 2.89
N CYS A 64 -2.38 10.56 3.77
CA CYS A 64 -3.68 10.62 4.42
C CYS A 64 -4.81 10.75 3.39
N TRP A 65 -4.65 11.59 2.37
CA TRP A 65 -5.62 11.71 1.28
C TRP A 65 -5.77 10.40 0.51
N TYR A 66 -4.66 9.74 0.18
CA TYR A 66 -4.66 8.41 -0.43
C TYR A 66 -5.41 7.38 0.43
N LEU A 67 -5.20 7.36 1.75
CA LEU A 67 -5.91 6.45 2.65
C LEU A 67 -7.42 6.69 2.66
N LEU A 68 -7.86 7.95 2.66
CA LEU A 68 -9.29 8.29 2.59
C LEU A 68 -9.93 7.82 1.28
N VAL A 69 -9.23 8.06 0.16
CA VAL A 69 -9.68 7.58 -1.16
C VAL A 69 -9.73 6.06 -1.19
N LEU A 70 -8.67 5.39 -0.72
CA LEU A 70 -8.62 3.92 -0.67
C LEU A 70 -9.75 3.35 0.19
N PHE A 71 -10.04 3.97 1.34
CA PHE A 71 -11.11 3.54 2.22
C PHE A 71 -12.49 3.64 1.57
N PHE A 72 -12.75 4.72 0.82
CA PHE A 72 -14.01 4.89 0.10
C PHE A 72 -14.17 3.84 -1.01
N GLU A 73 -13.12 3.63 -1.80
CA GLU A 73 -13.10 2.62 -2.86
C GLU A 73 -13.28 1.21 -2.29
N MET A 74 -12.64 0.90 -1.15
CA MET A 74 -12.79 -0.37 -0.44
C MET A 74 -14.23 -0.59 0.06
N CYS A 75 -14.86 0.45 0.63
CA CYS A 75 -16.27 0.38 1.05
C CYS A 75 -17.20 0.14 -0.15
N LYS A 76 -16.99 0.87 -1.25
CA LYS A 76 -17.77 0.73 -2.49
C LYS A 76 -17.62 -0.67 -3.09
N ALA A 77 -16.39 -1.19 -3.14
CA ALA A 77 -16.09 -2.53 -3.60
C ALA A 77 -16.77 -3.59 -2.74
N GLY A 78 -16.66 -3.48 -1.41
CA GLY A 78 -17.34 -4.39 -0.48
C GLY A 78 -18.86 -4.42 -0.68
N ALA A 79 -19.49 -3.26 -0.85
CA ALA A 79 -20.93 -3.17 -1.13
C ALA A 79 -21.31 -3.80 -2.48
N LEU A 80 -20.50 -3.58 -3.53
CA LEU A 80 -20.71 -4.19 -4.84
C LEU A 80 -20.62 -5.71 -4.78
N THR A 81 -19.68 -6.23 -4.01
CA THR A 81 -19.48 -7.67 -3.85
C THR A 81 -20.63 -8.31 -3.09
N VAL A 82 -21.12 -7.68 -2.02
CA VAL A 82 -22.34 -8.15 -1.34
C VAL A 82 -23.52 -8.17 -2.32
N TYR A 83 -23.69 -7.13 -3.13
CA TYR A 83 -24.76 -7.09 -4.14
C TYR A 83 -24.64 -8.22 -5.17
N ARG A 84 -23.43 -8.49 -5.68
CA ARG A 84 -23.15 -9.59 -6.64
C ARG A 84 -23.42 -10.97 -6.04
N VAL A 85 -23.03 -11.19 -4.78
CA VAL A 85 -23.29 -12.45 -4.07
C VAL A 85 -24.79 -12.68 -3.86
N LEU A 86 -25.55 -11.62 -3.54
CA LEU A 86 -27.01 -11.72 -3.33
C LEU A 86 -27.81 -11.87 -4.64
N ARG A 87 -27.26 -11.42 -5.78
CA ARG A 87 -27.89 -11.51 -7.10
C ARG A 87 -26.93 -12.11 -8.12
N PRO A 88 -26.78 -13.44 -8.17
CA PRO A 88 -25.89 -14.09 -9.12
C PRO A 88 -26.41 -13.89 -10.56
N THR A 89 -25.76 -13.02 -11.33
CA THR A 89 -26.14 -12.65 -12.71
C THR A 89 -25.45 -13.47 -13.81
N GLY A 90 -24.95 -14.66 -13.51
CA GLY A 90 -24.27 -15.55 -14.47
C GLY A 90 -22.78 -15.74 -14.16
N PRO A 91 -22.02 -16.45 -15.02
CA PRO A 91 -20.63 -16.77 -14.75
C PRO A 91 -19.75 -15.51 -14.72
N GLU A 92 -18.95 -15.37 -13.68
CA GLU A 92 -17.97 -14.29 -13.57
C GLU A 92 -16.90 -14.45 -14.65
N ARG A 93 -16.71 -13.40 -15.45
CA ARG A 93 -15.68 -13.38 -16.49
C ARG A 93 -14.40 -12.81 -15.92
N THR A 94 -13.33 -13.60 -15.92
CA THR A 94 -12.00 -13.18 -15.51
C THR A 94 -11.07 -13.05 -16.70
N GLY A 95 -10.03 -12.24 -16.56
CA GLY A 95 -9.07 -11.98 -17.63
C GLY A 95 -7.73 -11.51 -17.08
N ILE A 96 -6.67 -11.71 -17.86
CA ILE A 96 -5.33 -11.19 -17.53
C ILE A 96 -5.09 -9.94 -18.37
N VAL A 97 -4.79 -8.83 -17.71
CA VAL A 97 -4.52 -7.53 -18.33
C VAL A 97 -3.13 -7.06 -17.92
N LYS A 98 -2.33 -6.63 -18.89
CA LYS A 98 -1.01 -6.04 -18.64
C LYS A 98 -1.10 -4.53 -18.80
N ILE A 99 -0.76 -3.79 -17.75
CA ILE A 99 -0.83 -2.32 -17.72
C ILE A 99 0.58 -1.76 -17.48
N ARG A 100 0.95 -0.72 -18.23
CA ARG A 100 2.21 0.00 -17.98
C ARG A 100 2.01 1.05 -16.88
N THR A 101 2.93 1.11 -15.94
CA THR A 101 2.98 2.11 -14.87
C THR A 101 4.18 3.02 -15.09
N THR A 102 4.12 4.20 -14.50
CA THR A 102 5.18 5.21 -14.48
C THR A 102 5.95 5.21 -13.16
N LEU A 103 5.46 4.45 -12.16
CA LEU A 103 6.06 4.33 -10.83
C LEU A 103 7.37 3.54 -10.90
N LYS A 104 8.45 4.15 -10.39
CA LYS A 104 9.78 3.55 -10.32
C LYS A 104 10.12 2.99 -8.93
N ASN A 105 9.46 3.50 -7.88
CA ASN A 105 9.72 3.11 -6.52
C ASN A 105 9.04 1.77 -6.18
N GLU A 106 9.80 0.80 -5.68
CA GLU A 106 9.27 -0.52 -5.28
C GLU A 106 8.14 -0.40 -4.25
N THR A 107 8.29 0.47 -3.25
CA THR A 107 7.24 0.68 -2.24
C THR A 107 5.96 1.21 -2.88
N ALA A 108 6.07 2.12 -3.85
CA ALA A 108 4.90 2.68 -4.55
C ALA A 108 4.17 1.61 -5.38
N LEU A 109 4.92 0.76 -6.09
CA LEU A 109 4.38 -0.37 -6.83
C LEU A 109 3.67 -1.37 -5.90
N THR A 110 4.24 -1.66 -4.73
CA THR A 110 3.60 -2.52 -3.74
C THR A 110 2.29 -1.92 -3.21
N PHE A 111 2.27 -0.63 -2.89
CA PHE A 111 1.04 0.04 -2.47
C PHE A 111 -0.01 0.07 -3.60
N LEU A 112 0.40 0.28 -4.85
CA LEU A 112 -0.51 0.24 -6.00
C LEU A 112 -1.14 -1.15 -6.14
N ALA A 113 -0.33 -2.21 -6.14
CA ALA A 113 -0.81 -3.58 -6.22
C ALA A 113 -1.80 -3.91 -5.09
N ASN A 114 -1.48 -3.53 -3.85
CA ASN A 114 -2.35 -3.73 -2.70
C ASN A 114 -3.64 -2.90 -2.77
N SER A 115 -3.58 -1.68 -3.33
CA SER A 115 -4.78 -0.83 -3.52
C SER A 115 -5.78 -1.49 -4.46
N LEU A 116 -5.29 -2.02 -5.58
CA LEU A 116 -6.13 -2.68 -6.59
C LEU A 116 -6.77 -3.96 -6.04
N LEU A 117 -6.01 -4.70 -5.22
CA LEU A 117 -6.51 -5.89 -4.53
C LEU A 117 -7.63 -5.53 -3.54
N LEU A 118 -7.44 -4.50 -2.71
CA LEU A 118 -8.43 -4.06 -1.72
C LEU A 118 -9.69 -3.47 -2.36
N GLY A 119 -9.55 -2.80 -3.51
CA GLY A 119 -10.68 -2.34 -4.32
C GLY A 119 -11.44 -3.48 -5.03
N GLN A 120 -11.00 -4.73 -4.87
CA GLN A 120 -11.54 -5.93 -5.53
C GLN A 120 -11.63 -5.81 -7.06
N GLU A 121 -10.79 -4.96 -7.65
CA GLU A 121 -10.78 -4.76 -9.11
C GLU A 121 -9.89 -5.79 -9.79
N ALA A 122 -8.74 -6.10 -9.18
CA ALA A 122 -7.78 -7.05 -9.73
C ALA A 122 -6.79 -7.57 -8.69
N VAL A 123 -6.22 -8.74 -8.95
CA VAL A 123 -5.08 -9.29 -8.23
C VAL A 123 -3.82 -9.05 -9.04
N ALA A 124 -2.79 -8.45 -8.45
CA ALA A 124 -1.48 -8.37 -9.08
C ALA A 124 -0.81 -9.75 -9.10
N VAL A 125 -0.52 -10.26 -10.29
CA VAL A 125 0.11 -11.58 -10.49
C VAL A 125 1.61 -11.42 -10.64
N ASP A 126 2.04 -10.38 -11.37
CA ASP A 126 3.43 -10.14 -11.66
C ASP A 126 3.73 -8.63 -11.78
N VAL A 127 4.95 -8.27 -11.38
CA VAL A 127 5.45 -6.89 -11.39
C VAL A 127 6.79 -6.87 -12.11
N ASP A 128 6.76 -6.45 -13.37
CA ASP A 128 7.94 -6.27 -14.19
C ASP A 128 8.52 -4.86 -13.95
N ARG A 129 9.66 -4.83 -13.26
CA ARG A 129 10.36 -3.61 -12.85
C ARG A 129 11.09 -2.95 -14.01
N GLU A 130 11.66 -3.75 -14.92
CA GLU A 130 12.44 -3.24 -16.05
C GLU A 130 11.53 -2.68 -17.13
N GLY A 131 10.41 -3.36 -17.40
CA GLY A 131 9.39 -2.91 -18.35
C GLY A 131 8.37 -1.92 -17.77
N SER A 132 8.47 -1.59 -16.47
CA SER A 132 7.49 -0.79 -15.73
C SER A 132 6.06 -1.24 -16.01
N SER A 133 5.81 -2.54 -15.86
CA SER A 133 4.52 -3.14 -16.19
C SER A 133 3.97 -4.03 -15.10
N LEU A 134 2.67 -3.92 -14.88
CA LEU A 134 1.91 -4.66 -13.87
C LEU A 134 1.00 -5.64 -14.60
N THR A 135 1.16 -6.92 -14.31
CA THR A 135 0.27 -7.97 -14.82
C THR A 135 -0.80 -8.23 -13.77
N LEU A 136 -2.05 -7.96 -14.15
CA LEU A 136 -3.21 -8.03 -13.29
C LEU A 136 -4.14 -9.16 -13.74
N HIS A 137 -4.65 -9.93 -12.79
CA HIS A 137 -5.79 -10.82 -12.99
C HIS A 137 -7.05 -10.10 -12.51
N CYS A 138 -7.91 -9.74 -13.45
CA CYS A 138 -9.05 -8.86 -13.20
C CYS A 138 -10.35 -9.67 -13.07
N PHE A 139 -11.23 -9.18 -12.21
CA PHE A 139 -12.57 -9.71 -12.03
C PHE A 139 -13.54 -8.85 -12.84
N ASP A 140 -14.47 -9.49 -13.56
CA ASP A 140 -15.47 -8.83 -14.41
C ASP A 140 -14.89 -8.09 -15.62
N THR A 141 -13.94 -8.72 -16.31
CA THR A 141 -13.47 -8.24 -17.62
C THR A 141 -14.18 -9.03 -18.71
N GLU A 142 -15.00 -8.35 -19.51
CA GLU A 142 -15.39 -8.90 -20.81
C GLU A 142 -14.16 -8.92 -21.71
N ALA A 143 -13.74 -10.12 -22.13
CA ALA A 143 -12.69 -10.28 -23.13
C ALA A 143 -13.06 -9.49 -24.39
N GLY A 144 -12.35 -8.38 -24.63
CA GLY A 144 -12.57 -7.48 -25.78
C GLY A 144 -13.34 -6.18 -25.51
N ARG A 145 -13.77 -5.88 -24.27
CA ARG A 145 -14.36 -4.58 -23.91
C ARG A 145 -13.34 -3.65 -23.26
N ASP A 146 -13.57 -2.35 -23.41
CA ASP A 146 -12.75 -1.25 -22.91
C ASP A 146 -12.50 -1.39 -21.40
N ASN A 147 -11.26 -1.70 -21.00
CA ASN A 147 -10.82 -1.75 -19.59
C ASN A 147 -10.68 -0.34 -18.99
N GLY A 148 -11.36 0.66 -19.54
CA GLY A 148 -11.25 2.07 -19.16
C GLY A 148 -11.44 2.31 -17.66
N ALA A 149 -12.36 1.60 -17.02
CA ALA A 149 -12.58 1.72 -15.57
C ALA A 149 -11.36 1.26 -14.75
N LEU A 150 -10.82 0.07 -15.05
CA LEU A 150 -9.61 -0.45 -14.40
C LEU A 150 -8.41 0.47 -14.65
N VAL A 151 -8.22 0.88 -15.90
CA VAL A 151 -7.12 1.79 -16.27
C VAL A 151 -7.26 3.13 -15.56
N GLN A 152 -8.48 3.63 -15.38
CA GLN A 152 -8.76 4.86 -14.65
C GLN A 152 -8.46 4.72 -13.15
N SER A 153 -8.86 3.61 -12.52
CA SER A 153 -8.52 3.32 -11.13
C SER A 153 -7.02 3.20 -10.92
N VAL A 154 -6.31 2.47 -11.81
CA VAL A 154 -4.84 2.37 -11.79
C VAL A 154 -4.21 3.75 -11.89
N ARG A 155 -4.61 4.57 -12.86
CA ARG A 155 -4.09 5.95 -13.02
C ARG A 155 -4.38 6.84 -11.82
N LYS A 156 -5.55 6.71 -11.20
CA LYS A 156 -5.94 7.46 -10.01
C LYS A 156 -5.00 7.15 -8.83
N PHE A 157 -4.80 5.87 -8.54
CA PHE A 157 -3.89 5.45 -7.46
C PHE A 157 -2.43 5.71 -7.79
N GLU A 158 -2.03 5.50 -9.04
CA GLU A 158 -0.69 5.82 -9.53
C GLU A 158 -0.34 7.30 -9.32
N HIS A 159 -1.23 8.22 -9.68
CA HIS A 159 -1.01 9.66 -9.48
C HIS A 159 -0.89 10.03 -7.99
N LEU A 160 -1.71 9.42 -7.14
CA LEU A 160 -1.66 9.64 -5.69
C LEU A 160 -0.35 9.09 -5.09
N LEU A 161 0.01 7.85 -5.44
CA LEU A 161 1.21 7.18 -4.93
C LEU A 161 2.49 7.80 -5.48
N GLY A 162 2.49 8.30 -6.72
CA GLY A 162 3.58 9.10 -7.27
C GLY A 162 3.88 10.32 -6.40
N ARG A 163 2.85 11.07 -5.98
CA ARG A 163 3.05 12.23 -5.09
C ARG A 163 3.53 11.87 -3.67
N VAL A 164 3.25 10.66 -3.20
CA VAL A 164 3.65 10.21 -1.86
C VAL A 164 5.07 9.66 -1.87
N PHE A 165 5.39 8.81 -2.84
CA PHE A 165 6.59 7.97 -2.83
C PHE A 165 7.67 8.36 -3.84
N GLU A 166 7.36 9.21 -4.84
CA GLU A 166 8.32 9.75 -5.80
C GLU A 166 8.76 11.18 -5.45
#